data_AF-A0A350TIQ2-F1
#
_entry.id   AF-A0A350TIQ2-F1
#
_cell.length_a   1.000
_cell.length_b   1.000
_cell.length_c   1.000
_cell.angle_alpha   90.00
_cell.angle_beta   90.00
_cell.angle_gamma   90.00
#
_symmetry.space_group_name_H-M   'P 1'
#
loop_
_entity.id
_entity.type
_entity.pdbx_description
1 polymer ?
#
loop_
_entity_poly.entity_id
_entity_poly.type
_entity_poly.pdbx_seq_one_letter_code
_entity_poly.pdbx_strand_id
1 'polypeptide(L)' 'MANPIVTFEMQDGGKIVAELYPDIAPQSVRNFIALANAGYYDGLIFHRVIPGFMIQG' A
#
# COMPACT_ATOMS: atom_id res chain seq x y z
N MET A 1 11.94 -0.14 17.31
CA MET A 1 11.16 -1.23 16.70
C MET A 1 11.23 -1.06 15.19
N ALA A 2 11.18 -2.14 14.42
CA ALA A 2 11.13 -2.03 12.96
C ALA A 2 9.73 -1.63 12.52
N ASN A 3 9.65 -0.73 11.53
CA ASN A 3 8.39 -0.30 10.94
C ASN A 3 7.77 -1.43 10.08
N PRO A 4 6.44 -1.51 9.96
CA PRO A 4 5.78 -2.45 9.07
C PRO A 4 6.15 -2.19 7.61
N ILE A 5 6.42 -3.27 6.87
CA ILE A 5 6.66 -3.25 5.43
C ILE A 5 5.47 -3.87 4.71
N VAL A 6 4.95 -3.18 3.70
CA VAL A 6 3.96 -3.73 2.76
C VAL A 6 4.61 -3.93 1.40
N THR A 7 4.25 -5.03 0.74
CA THR A 7 4.62 -5.31 -0.65
C THR A 7 3.34 -5.42 -1.47
N PHE A 8 3.24 -4.64 -2.54
CA PHE A 8 2.23 -4.79 -3.57
C PHE A 8 2.85 -5.59 -4.72
N GLU A 9 2.23 -6.70 -5.08
CA GLU A 9 2.61 -7.51 -6.24
C GLU A 9 1.71 -7.15 -7.42
N MET A 10 2.33 -6.71 -8.50
CA MET A 10 1.66 -6.32 -9.73
C MET A 10 1.46 -7.54 -10.64
N GLN A 11 0.49 -7.48 -11.53
CA GLN A 11 0.15 -8.60 -12.43
C GLN A 11 1.32 -9.04 -13.33
N ASP A 12 2.25 -8.15 -13.65
CA ASP A 12 3.46 -8.43 -14.43
C ASP A 12 4.64 -8.97 -13.58
N GLY A 13 4.42 -9.22 -12.29
CA GLY A 13 5.44 -9.63 -11.33
C GLY A 13 6.26 -8.48 -10.75
N GLY A 14 5.95 -7.22 -11.12
CA GLY A 14 6.52 -6.04 -10.52
C GLY A 14 6.18 -5.95 -9.02
N LYS A 15 7.09 -5.38 -8.22
CA LYS A 15 6.89 -5.21 -6.78
C LYS A 15 7.08 -3.76 -6.37
N ILE A 16 6.10 -3.23 -5.65
CA ILE A 16 6.20 -1.94 -4.95
C ILE A 16 6.33 -2.27 -3.47
N VAL A 17 7.40 -1.79 -2.83
CA VAL A 17 7.65 -2.01 -1.41
C VAL A 17 7.56 -0.66 -0.69
N ALA A 18 6.75 -0.59 0.36
CA ALA A 18 6.56 0.62 1.15
C ALA A 18 6.74 0.34 2.65
N GLU A 19 7.38 1.27 3.34
CA GLU A 19 7.52 1.29 4.80
C GLU A 19 6.46 2.21 5.39
N LEU A 20 5.77 1.72 6.43
CA LEU A 20 4.70 2.45 7.11
C LEU A 20 5.19 3.01 8.44
N TYR A 21 4.80 4.24 8.78
CA TYR A 21 5.26 4.93 10.00
C TYR A 21 4.13 5.03 11.04
N PRO A 22 3.91 3.99 11.87
CA PRO A 22 2.83 3.98 12.86
C PRO A 22 3.01 5.05 13.94
N ASP A 23 4.25 5.46 14.23
CA ASP A 23 4.54 6.51 15.22
C ASP A 23 4.07 7.89 14.75
N ILE A 24 3.96 8.11 13.43
CA ILE A 24 3.49 9.38 12.83
C ILE A 24 1.99 9.31 12.53
N ALA A 25 1.52 8.21 11.95
CA ALA A 25 0.14 8.05 11.48
C ALA A 25 -0.50 6.74 11.99
N PRO A 26 -0.71 6.58 13.31
CA PRO A 26 -1.07 5.29 13.90
C PRO A 26 -2.40 4.72 13.41
N GLN A 27 -3.41 5.59 13.20
CA GLN A 27 -4.73 5.16 12.75
C GLN A 27 -4.71 4.73 11.28
N SER A 28 -4.05 5.52 10.42
CA SER A 28 -3.92 5.21 8.99
C SER A 28 -3.17 3.90 8.76
N VAL A 29 -2.04 3.71 9.46
CA VAL A 29 -1.26 2.47 9.36
C VAL A 29 -2.06 1.26 9.84
N ARG A 30 -2.78 1.39 10.97
CA ARG A 30 -3.64 0.30 11.47
C ARG A 30 -4.73 -0.07 10.47
N ASN A 31 -5.44 0.91 9.94
CA ASN A 31 -6.51 0.68 8.97
C ASN A 31 -5.98 0.02 7.69
N PHE A 32 -4.86 0.54 7.18
CA PHE A 32 -4.24 0.02 5.97
C PHE A 32 -3.80 -1.45 6.13
N ILE A 33 -3.12 -1.79 7.24
CA ILE A 33 -2.71 -3.18 7.53
C ILE A 33 -3.92 -4.09 7.68
N ALA A 34 -4.98 -3.63 8.36
CA ALA A 34 -6.19 -4.43 8.54
C ALA A 34 -6.87 -4.77 7.20
N LEU A 35 -6.97 -3.79 6.29
CA LEU A 35 -7.52 -4.00 4.96
C LEU A 35 -6.62 -4.92 4.11
N ALA A 36 -5.30 -4.72 4.15
CA ALA A 36 -4.35 -5.57 3.43
C ALA A 36 -4.42 -7.03 3.89
N ASN A 37 -4.42 -7.29 5.20
CA ASN A 37 -4.54 -8.64 5.74
C ASN A 37 -5.89 -9.31 5.47
N ALA A 38 -6.94 -8.51 5.22
CA ALA A 38 -8.25 -9.00 4.80
C ALA A 38 -8.33 -9.30 3.28
N GLY A 39 -7.25 -9.10 2.53
CA GLY A 39 -7.22 -9.26 1.07
C GLY A 39 -8.01 -8.18 0.32
N TYR A 40 -8.34 -7.06 0.97
CA TYR A 40 -9.21 -6.02 0.39
C TYR A 40 -8.62 -5.40 -0.89
N TYR A 41 -7.29 -5.26 -0.95
CA TYR A 41 -6.60 -4.65 -2.09
C TYR A 41 -6.34 -5.63 -3.25
N ASP A 42 -6.60 -6.93 -3.06
CA ASP A 42 -6.31 -7.94 -4.07
C ASP A 42 -7.25 -7.77 -5.27
N GLY A 43 -6.68 -7.68 -6.47
CA GLY A 43 -7.42 -7.46 -7.71
C GLY A 43 -7.85 -6.01 -7.97
N LEU A 44 -7.56 -5.07 -7.07
CA LEU A 44 -7.75 -3.64 -7.34
C LEU A 44 -6.69 -3.10 -8.30
N ILE A 45 -7.00 -1.97 -8.94
CA ILE A 45 -6.12 -1.31 -9.91
C ILE A 45 -5.81 0.13 -9.50
N PHE A 46 -4.67 0.66 -9.97
CA PHE A 46 -4.42 2.09 -9.96
C PHE A 46 -5.27 2.76 -11.04
N HIS A 47 -6.52 3.10 -10.71
CA HIS A 47 -7.49 3.67 -11.64
C HIS A 47 -7.15 5.12 -12.06
N ARG A 48 -6.21 5.78 -11.38
CA ARG A 48 -5.78 7.14 -11.71
C ARG A 48 -4.25 7.27 -11.68
N VAL A 49 -3.69 7.65 -12.82
CA VAL A 49 -2.25 7.84 -13.03
C VAL A 49 -2.01 9.22 -13.65
N ILE A 50 -1.22 10.05 -12.97
CA ILE A 50 -0.85 11.40 -13.45
C ILE A 50 0.68 11.45 -13.57
N PRO A 51 1.23 11.52 -14.81
CA PRO A 51 2.67 11.59 -15.04
C PRO A 51 3.32 12.75 -14.29
N GLY A 52 4.44 12.47 -13.61
CA GLY A 52 5.16 13.47 -12.81
C GLY A 52 4.48 13.88 -11.50
N PHE A 53 3.37 13.23 -11.11
CA PHE A 53 2.64 13.56 -9.88
C PHE A 53 2.36 12.34 -9.00
N MET A 54 1.39 11.49 -9.36
CA MET A 54 0.96 10.40 -8.48
C MET A 54 0.27 9.25 -9.22
N ILE A 55 0.15 8.14 -8.50
CA ILE A 55 -0.75 7.01 -8.78
C ILE A 55 -1.74 6.86 -7.61
N GLN A 56 -2.99 6.54 -7.90
CA GLN A 56 -4.05 6.35 -6.93
C GLN A 56 -4.87 5.10 -7.28
N GLY A 57 -5.16 4.29 -6.25
CA GLY A 57 -5.84 3.00 -6.31
C GLY A 57 -6.64 2.77 -5.04
#